data_AF-A0A6V7I5F8-F1
#
_entry.id   AF-A0A6V7I5F8-F1
#
_cell.length_a   1.000
_cell.length_b   1.000
_cell.length_c   1.000
_cell.angle_alpha   90.00
_cell.angle_beta   90.00
_cell.angle_gamma   90.00
#
_symmetry.space_group_name_H-M   'P 1'
#
loop_
_entity.id
_entity.type
_entity.pdbx_description
1 polymer ?
#
loop_
_entity_poly.entity_id
_entity_poly.type
_entity_poly.pdbx_seq_one_letter_code
_entity_poly.pdbx_strand_id
1 'polypeptide(L)' 'GATIKQCEITGKIVIARVMHGGAADRSGLIHVGDEVVEVNGISVEGKTPNCVLKIL' A
#
# COMPACT_ATOMS: atom_id res chain seq x y z
N GLY A 1 7.25 3.13 -8.34
CA GLY A 1 6.09 2.31 -7.98
C GLY A 1 6.35 1.66 -6.65
N ALA A 2 5.32 1.13 -6.02
CA ALA A 2 5.40 0.36 -4.78
C ALA A 2 4.48 -0.87 -4.89
N THR A 3 4.72 -1.89 -4.07
CA THR A 3 3.83 -3.06 -3.94
C THR A 3 3.26 -3.12 -2.54
N ILE A 4 2.05 -3.67 -2.42
CA ILE A 4 1.35 -3.85 -1.15
C ILE A 4 1.20 -5.33 -0.81
N LYS A 5 1.10 -5.65 0.47
CA LYS A 5 0.71 -6.97 0.97
C LYS A 5 -0.27 -6.82 2.13
N GLN A 6 -1.01 -7.87 2.44
CA GLN A 6 -1.74 -7.95 3.69
C GLN A 6 -0.79 -8.44 4.80
N CYS A 7 -0.83 -7.81 5.97
CA CYS A 7 -0.17 -8.30 7.16
C CYS A 7 -0.99 -9.46 7.75
N GLU A 8 -0.37 -10.62 7.96
CA GLU A 8 -1.06 -11.82 8.47
C GLU A 8 -1.51 -11.68 9.93
N ILE A 9 -0.82 -10.83 10.71
CA ILE A 9 -1.10 -10.63 12.14
C ILE A 9 -2.23 -9.62 12.33
N THR A 10 -2.17 -8.48 11.62
CA THR A 10 -3.09 -7.36 11.83
C THR A 10 -4.22 -7.30 10.80
N GLY A 11 -4.11 -8.05 9.70
CA GLY A 11 -5.04 -7.97 8.56
C GLY A 11 -4.93 -6.68 7.74
N LYS A 12 -4.05 -5.74 8.11
CA LYS A 12 -3.88 -4.44 7.47
C LYS A 12 -3.12 -4.54 6.14
N ILE A 13 -3.38 -3.61 5.23
CA ILE A 13 -2.63 -3.47 3.98
C ILE A 13 -1.38 -2.63 4.27
N VAL A 14 -0.20 -3.15 3.90
CA VAL A 14 1.08 -2.48 4.14
C VAL A 14 1.94 -2.45 2.88
N ILE A 15 2.81 -1.46 2.76
CA ILE A 15 3.82 -1.37 1.71
C ILE A 15 4.84 -2.49 1.89
N ALA A 16 4.90 -3.41 0.93
CA ALA A 16 5.81 -4.54 0.92
C ALA A 16 7.18 -4.18 0.31
N ARG A 17 7.17 -3.37 -0.74
CA ARG A 17 8.40 -2.95 -1.44
C ARG A 17 8.20 -1.59 -2.10
N VAL A 18 9.25 -0.77 -2.07
CA VAL A 18 9.36 0.43 -2.89
C VAL A 18 10.36 0.15 -4.02
N MET A 19 9.97 0.43 -5.26
CA MET A 19 10.84 0.23 -6.42
C MET A 19 11.77 1.42 -6.59
N HIS A 20 13.08 1.18 -6.53
CA HIS A 20 14.10 2.20 -6.71
C HIS A 20 13.93 2.95 -8.03
N GLY A 21 14.12 4.26 -7.99
CA GLY A 21 13.94 5.16 -9.12
C GLY A 21 12.48 5.36 -9.54
N GLY A 22 11.50 4.76 -8.85
CA GLY A 22 10.07 4.93 -9.13
C GLY A 22 9.44 6.13 -8.42
N ALA A 23 8.18 6.45 -8.72
CA ALA A 23 7.48 7.61 -8.11
C ALA A 23 7.51 7.65 -6.56
N ALA A 24 7.18 6.53 -5.90
CA ALA A 24 7.24 6.40 -4.44
C ALA A 24 8.66 6.63 -3.89
N ASP A 25 9.68 6.00 -4.49
CA ASP A 25 11.09 6.18 -4.12
C ASP A 25 11.55 7.63 -4.26
N ARG A 26 11.28 8.25 -5.43
CA ARG A 26 11.65 9.65 -5.70
C ARG A 26 10.89 10.65 -4.84
N SER A 27 9.70 10.30 -4.35
CA SER A 27 8.96 11.15 -3.43
C SER A 27 9.63 11.20 -2.04
N GLY A 28 10.27 10.11 -1.62
CA GLY A 28 10.80 9.96 -0.25
C GLY A 28 9.72 9.97 0.84
N LEU A 29 8.44 9.95 0.49
CA LEU A 29 7.32 10.00 1.44
C LEU A 29 6.79 8.62 1.81
N ILE A 30 7.02 7.61 0.96
CA ILE A 30 6.49 6.26 1.13
C ILE A 30 7.63 5.30 1.40
N HIS A 31 7.50 4.52 2.47
CA HIS A 31 8.49 3.57 2.94
C HIS A 31 7.91 2.16 3.08
N VAL A 32 8.79 1.17 3.10
CA VAL A 32 8.40 -0.21 3.38
C VAL A 32 7.93 -0.32 4.83
N GLY A 33 6.78 -0.95 5.03
CA GLY A 33 6.14 -1.08 6.35
C GLY A 33 5.03 -0.05 6.59
N ASP A 34 4.92 1.00 5.78
CA ASP A 34 3.83 1.97 5.90
C ASP A 34 2.47 1.28 5.70
N GLU A 35 1.51 1.68 6.53
CA GLU A 35 0.13 1.23 6.42
C GLU A 35 -0.62 2.03 5.35
N VAL A 36 -1.32 1.31 4.48
CA VAL A 36 -2.23 1.94 3.52
C VAL A 36 -3.61 2.00 4.16
N VAL A 37 -4.07 3.21 4.45
CA VAL A 37 -5.38 3.47 5.06
C VAL A 37 -6.43 3.90 4.02
N GLU A 38 -5.99 4.54 2.94
CA GLU A 38 -6.85 5.07 1.88
C GLU A 38 -6.15 5.00 0.51
N VAL A 39 -6.93 4.75 -0.55
CA VAL A 39 -6.50 4.86 -1.94
C VAL A 39 -7.56 5.61 -2.72
N ASN A 40 -7.19 6.69 -3.43
CA ASN A 40 -8.11 7.50 -4.25
C ASN A 40 -9.36 8.00 -3.49
N GLY A 41 -9.25 8.36 -2.21
CA GLY A 41 -10.39 8.80 -1.40
C GLY A 41 -11.25 7.66 -0.83
N ILE A 42 -10.87 6.40 -1.03
CA ILE A 42 -11.59 5.23 -0.52
C ILE A 42 -10.75 4.55 0.55
N SER A 43 -11.32 4.44 1.76
CA SER A 43 -10.68 3.71 2.85
C SER A 43 -10.48 2.24 2.49
N VAL A 44 -9.28 1.73 2.76
CA VAL A 44 -8.89 0.33 2.53
C VAL A 44 -8.78 -0.46 3.83
N GLU A 45 -9.10 0.15 4.97
CA GLU A 45 -9.17 -0.55 6.25
C GLU A 45 -10.17 -1.71 6.19
N GLY A 46 -9.74 -2.89 6.63
CA GLY A 46 -10.54 -4.11 6.58
C GLY A 46 -10.81 -4.66 5.17
N LYS A 47 -10.30 -4.03 4.10
CA LYS A 47 -10.41 -4.55 2.73
C LYS A 47 -9.28 -5.52 2.42
N THR A 48 -9.58 -6.51 1.58
CA THR A 48 -8.55 -7.41 1.05
C THR A 48 -7.74 -6.73 -0.06
N PRO A 49 -6.48 -7.12 -0.28
CA PRO A 49 -5.65 -6.55 -1.35
C PRO A 49 -6.30 -6.60 -2.73
N ASN A 50 -7.01 -7.70 -3.03
CA ASN A 50 -7.77 -7.87 -4.28
C ASN A 50 -8.86 -6.81 -4.46
N CYS A 51 -9.47 -6.34 -3.38
CA CYS A 51 -10.47 -5.28 -3.44
C CYS A 51 -9.79 -3.93 -3.73
N VAL A 52 -8.63 -3.67 -3.12
CA VAL A 52 -7.83 -2.44 -3.35
C VAL A 52 -7.38 -2.33 -4.81
N LEU A 53 -6.98 -3.45 -5.43
CA LEU A 53 -6.59 -3.47 -6.85
C LEU A 53 -7.69 -3.01 -7.81
N LYS A 54 -8.97 -3.11 -7.43
CA LYS A 54 -10.10 -2.62 -8.25
C LYS A 54 -10.34 -1.12 -8.15
N ILE A 55 -9.67 -0.43 -7.23
CA ILE A 55 -9.84 1.00 -6.94
C ILE A 55 -8.76 1.85 -7.64
N LEU A 56 -7.73 1.19 -8.18
CA LEU A 56 -6.59 1.81 -8.87
C LEU A 56 -6.91 2.12 -10.33
#